data_AF-A0A3D1AZ67-F1
#
_entry.id   AF-A0A3D1AZ67-F1
#
_cell.length_a   1.000
_cell.length_b   1.000
_cell.length_c   1.000
_cell.angle_alpha   90.00
_cell.angle_beta   90.00
_cell.angle_gamma   90.00
#
_symmetry.space_group_name_H-M   'P 1'
#
loop_
_entity.id
_entity.type
_entity.pdbx_description
1 polymer ?
#
loop_
_entity_poly.entity_id
_entity_poly.type
_entity_poly.pdbx_seq_one_letter_code
_entity_poly.pdbx_strand_id
1 'polypeptide(L)' 'MKIHEYQAKAILAKYDVPVPRGEVAFTVAEVDTAAKQIGGSVVI' A
#
# COMPACT_ATOMS: atom_id res chain seq x y z
N MET A 1 10.28 9.48 16.61
CA MET A 1 8.89 9.08 16.24
C MET A 1 8.98 8.19 15.02
N LYS A 2 8.28 7.05 14.98
CA LYS A 2 8.29 6.13 13.84
C LYS A 2 6.92 6.17 13.14
N ILE A 3 6.92 5.90 11.84
CA ILE A 3 5.71 5.83 11.00
C ILE A 3 5.64 4.46 10.33
N HIS A 4 4.43 4.04 9.96
CA HIS A 4 4.21 2.83 9.19
C HIS A 4 4.66 3.00 7.73
N GLU A 5 4.96 1.88 7.06
CA GLU A 5 5.41 1.88 5.67
C GLU A 5 4.43 2.60 4.73
N TYR A 6 3.13 2.32 4.85
CA TYR A 6 2.11 2.95 3.99
C TYR A 6 2.06 4.48 4.16
N GLN A 7 2.34 4.98 5.37
CA GLN A 7 2.41 6.42 5.65
C GLN A 7 3.66 7.02 4.98
N ALA A 8 4.80 6.35 5.09
CA ALA A 8 6.04 6.78 4.44
C ALA A 8 5.87 6.81 2.91
N LYS A 9 5.28 5.76 2.32
CA LYS A 9 4.96 5.69 0.89
C LYS A 9 4.04 6.83 0.45
N ALA A 10 3.00 7.15 1.22
CA ALA A 10 2.10 8.27 0.91
C ALA A 10 2.81 9.64 0.96
N ILE A 11 3.80 9.81 1.86
CA ILE A 11 4.62 11.02 1.89
C ILE A 11 5.53 11.08 0.66
N LEU A 12 6.25 10.00 0.36
CA LEU A 12 7.17 9.93 -0.77
C LEU A 12 6.47 10.17 -2.11
N ALA A 13 5.28 9.58 -2.30
CA ALA A 13 4.47 9.78 -3.51
C ALA A 13 4.04 11.24 -3.72
N LYS A 14 3.80 12.02 -2.65
CA LYS A 14 3.49 13.46 -2.76
C LYS A 14 4.65 14.30 -3.29
N TYR A 15 5.87 13.77 -3.22
CA TYR A 15 7.08 14.39 -3.75
C TYR A 15 7.55 13.69 -5.04
N ASP A 16 6.64 13.04 -5.75
CA ASP A 16 6.89 12.35 -7.03
C ASP A 16 7.97 11.25 -6.98
N VAL A 17 8.28 10.74 -5.78
CA VAL A 17 9.17 9.60 -5.63
C VAL A 17 8.40 8.33 -6.01
N PRO A 18 8.89 7.52 -6.98
CA PRO A 18 8.20 6.31 -7.39
C PRO A 18 8.19 5.29 -6.25
N VAL A 19 7.00 4.91 -5.81
CA VAL A 19 6.76 3.90 -4.78
C VAL A 19 5.81 2.82 -5.30
N PRO A 20 5.96 1.54 -4.89
CA PRO A 20 5.01 0.49 -5.24
C PRO A 20 3.59 0.85 -4.76
N ARG A 21 2.59 0.58 -5.62
CA ARG A 21 1.18 0.72 -5.25
C ARG A 21 0.85 -0.26 -4.13
N GLY A 22 0.08 0.20 -3.15
CA GLY A 22 -0.34 -0.59 -2.01
C GLY A 22 -1.55 0.04 -1.34
N GLU A 23 -2.29 -0.77 -0.60
CA GLU A 23 -3.49 -0.39 0.12
C GLU A 23 -3.45 -0.98 1.53
N VAL A 24 -4.00 -0.26 2.50
CA VAL A 24 -4.05 -0.73 3.88
C VAL A 24 -5.30 -1.57 4.05
N ALA A 25 -5.12 -2.80 4.57
CA ALA A 25 -6.22 -3.69 4.91
C ALA A 25 -6.17 -4.02 6.40
N PHE A 26 -7.30 -3.92 7.07
CA PHE A 26 -7.51 -4.28 8.48
C PHE A 26 -8.21 -5.63 8.65
N THR A 27 -8.80 -6.14 7.57
CA THR A 27 -9.49 -7.43 7.54
C THR A 27 -9.01 -8.29 6.38
N VAL A 28 -9.19 -9.61 6.49
CA VAL A 28 -8.84 -10.56 5.42
C VAL A 28 -9.65 -10.28 4.14
N ALA A 29 -10.91 -9.84 4.27
CA ALA A 29 -11.75 -9.48 3.12
C ALA A 29 -11.23 -8.24 2.39
N GLU A 30 -10.70 -7.25 3.12
CA GLU A 30 -10.04 -6.08 2.54
C GLU A 30 -8.76 -6.47 1.79
N VAL A 31 -7.97 -7.42 2.30
CA VAL A 31 -6.77 -7.92 1.61
C VAL A 31 -7.12 -8.50 0.24
N ASP A 32 -8.15 -9.35 0.15
CA ASP A 32 -8.59 -9.94 -1.12
C ASP A 32 -9.07 -8.88 -2.12
N THR A 33 -9.78 -7.87 -1.63
CA THR A 33 -10.25 -6.75 -2.46
C THR A 33 -9.07 -5.91 -2.97
N ALA A 34 -8.14 -5.54 -2.08
CA ALA A 34 -6.95 -4.75 -2.41
C ALA A 34 -6.04 -5.48 -3.40
N ALA A 35 -5.82 -6.79 -3.19
CA ALA A 35 -5.02 -7.61 -4.10
C ALA A 35 -5.59 -7.61 -5.53
N LYS A 36 -6.92 -7.71 -5.66
CA LYS A 36 -7.62 -7.65 -6.96
C LYS A 36 -7.52 -6.27 -7.62
N GLN A 37 -7.58 -5.19 -6.83
CA GLN A 37 -7.46 -3.83 -7.37
C GLN A 37 -6.03 -3.49 -7.83
N ILE A 38 -5.01 -3.92 -7.08
CA ILE A 38 -3.60 -3.72 -7.44
C ILE A 38 -3.26 -4.53 -8.69
N GLY A 39 -3.71 -5.79 -8.74
CA GLY A 39 -3.45 -6.71 -9.83
C GLY A 39 -2.00 -7.24 -9.86
N GLY A 40 -1.80 -8.36 -10.54
CA GLY A 40 -0.49 -9.02 -10.61
C GLY A 40 -0.11 -9.71 -9.30
N SER A 41 1.19 -9.90 -9.07
CA SER A 41 1.72 -10.49 -7.83
C SER A 41 1.82 -9.43 -6.75
N VAL A 42 1.25 -9.70 -5.57
CA VAL A 42 1.26 -8.79 -4.41
C VAL A 42 2.08 -9.37 -3.25
N VAL A 43 2.48 -8.49 -2.33
CA VAL A 43 3.19 -8.83 -1.08
C VAL A 43 2.39 -8.22 0.08
N ILE A 44 2.29 -8.95 1.20
CA ILE A 44 1.57 -8.57 2.43
C ILE A 44 2.59 -8.25 3.52
#